data_AF-A0A975IQZ8-F1
#
_entry.id   AF-A0A975IQZ8-F1
#
_cell.length_a   1.000
_cell.length_b   1.000
_cell.length_c   1.000
_cell.angle_alpha   90.00
_cell.angle_beta   90.00
_cell.angle_gamma   90.00
#
_symmetry.space_group_name_H-M   'P 1'
#
loop_
_entity.id
_entity.type
_entity.pdbx_description
1 polymer ?
#
loop_
_entity_poly.entity_id
_entity_poly.type
_entity_poly.pdbx_seq_one_letter_code
_entity_poly.pdbx_strand_id
1 'polypeptide(L)'
;MFVRKKKNKSGVISVQVIDKSSGKYRLLKTIGSSATKIEVDHLYEQGKQWIKNYTGAQELDFNDYRQHTELVLQGLEEISVYIRNCF
;
A
#
# COMPACT_ATOMS: atom_id res chain seq x y z
N MET A 1 2.42 3.19 7.54
CA MET A 1 2.69 4.39 6.71
C MET A 1 1.34 4.99 6.32
N PHE A 2 1.26 6.29 5.97
CA PHE A 2 0.01 6.91 5.54
C PHE A 2 0.23 8.09 4.58
N VAL A 3 -0.78 8.41 3.78
CA VAL A 3 -0.79 9.59 2.90
C VAL A 3 -1.37 10.79 3.66
N ARG A 4 -0.70 11.94 3.60
CA ARG A 4 -1.20 13.23 4.11
C ARG A 4 -1.34 14.27 3.00
N LYS A 5 -2.27 15.20 3.18
CA LYS A 5 -2.44 16.41 2.38
C LYS A 5 -1.92 17.61 3.20
N LYS A 6 -0.83 18.24 2.78
CA LYS A 6 -0.21 19.39 3.46
C LYS A 6 -0.49 20.67 2.66
N LYS A 7 -1.30 21.58 3.20
CA LYS A 7 -1.53 22.91 2.61
C LYS A 7 -0.30 23.80 2.82
N ASN A 8 0.26 24.33 1.74
CA ASN A 8 1.38 25.26 1.76
C ASN A 8 0.90 26.71 1.87
N LYS A 9 1.79 27.64 2.26
CA LYS A 9 1.48 29.08 2.35
C LYS A 9 1.01 29.67 1.01
N SER A 10 1.42 29.08 -0.11
CA SER A 10 0.99 29.45 -1.47
C SER A 10 -0.43 29.00 -1.84
N GLY A 11 -1.11 28.23 -0.98
CA GLY A 11 -2.42 27.63 -1.29
C GLY A 11 -2.36 26.27 -1.99
N VAL A 12 -1.21 25.92 -2.57
CA VAL A 12 -0.95 24.58 -3.15
C VAL A 12 -0.91 23.53 -2.03
N ILE A 13 -1.50 22.37 -2.29
CA ILE A 13 -1.51 21.22 -1.39
C ILE A 13 -0.49 20.20 -1.87
N SER A 14 0.48 19.85 -1.03
CA SER A 14 1.41 18.74 -1.27
C SER A 14 0.84 17.43 -0.72
N VAL A 15 0.83 16.40 -1.55
CA VAL A 15 0.44 15.04 -1.16
C VAL A 15 1.70 14.23 -0.85
N GLN A 16 1.79 13.69 0.35
CA GLN A 16 3.02 13.11 0.90
C GLN A 16 2.76 11.79 1.61
N VAL A 17 3.73 10.89 1.55
CA VAL A 17 3.72 9.62 2.27
C VAL A 17 4.62 9.70 3.49
N ILE A 18 4.05 9.41 4.65
CA ILE A 18 4.71 9.46 5.95
C ILE A 18 4.86 8.07 6.52
N ASP A 19 6.05 7.79 7.03
CA ASP A 19 6.38 6.63 7.82
C ASP A 19 6.35 6.98 9.31
N LYS A 20 5.74 6.07 10.08
CA LYS A 20 5.66 6.08 11.55
C LYS A 20 5.98 4.70 12.13
N SER A 21 6.37 3.73 11.30
CA SER A 21 6.60 2.33 11.71
C SER A 21 7.70 2.19 12.76
N SER A 22 8.71 3.05 12.72
CA SER A 22 9.83 3.10 13.68
C SER A 22 9.58 3.98 14.90
N GLY A 23 8.34 4.45 15.13
CA GLY A 23 8.00 5.44 16.16
C GLY A 23 8.46 6.87 15.85
N LYS A 24 9.31 7.06 14.83
CA LYS A 24 9.72 8.38 14.34
C LYS A 24 8.87 8.82 13.16
N TYR A 25 8.58 10.11 13.10
CA TYR A 25 7.87 10.73 11.99
C TYR A 25 8.84 11.00 10.83
N ARG A 26 8.77 10.22 9.74
CA ARG A 26 9.66 10.37 8.58
C ARG A 26 8.88 10.58 7.29
N LEU A 27 9.28 11.55 6.48
CA LEU A 27 8.77 11.71 5.11
C LEU A 27 9.46 10.66 4.21
N LEU A 28 8.69 9.79 3.56
CA LEU A 28 9.23 8.83 2.60
C LEU A 28 9.27 9.40 1.19
N LYS A 29 8.15 10.02 0.77
CA LYS A 29 7.98 10.47 -0.60
C LYS A 29 6.96 11.61 -0.68
N THR A 30 7.20 12.56 -1.57
CA THR A 30 6.15 13.46 -2.07
C THR A 30 5.62 12.87 -3.37
N ILE A 31 4.31 12.65 -3.46
CA ILE A 31 3.66 12.12 -4.66
C ILE A 31 3.52 13.24 -5.70
N GLY A 32 3.11 14.42 -5.25
CA GLY A 32 2.99 15.61 -6.07
C GLY A 32 2.35 16.75 -5.28
N SER A 33 1.95 17.79 -5.98
CA SER A 33 1.23 18.90 -5.37
C SER A 33 0.34 19.62 -6.38
N SER A 34 -0.81 20.11 -5.94
CA SER A 34 -1.72 20.89 -6.79
C SER A 34 -2.55 21.87 -5.96
N ALA A 35 -3.06 22.91 -6.59
CA ALA A 35 -4.06 23.81 -6.01
C ALA A 35 -5.51 23.33 -6.22
N THR A 36 -5.73 22.40 -7.17
CA THR A 36 -7.08 21.93 -7.52
C THR A 36 -7.46 20.69 -6.71
N LYS A 37 -8.71 20.65 -6.21
CA LYS A 37 -9.20 19.52 -5.41
C LYS A 37 -9.14 18.19 -6.15
N ILE A 38 -9.52 18.19 -7.43
CA ILE A 38 -9.55 17.00 -8.29
C ILE A 38 -8.15 16.36 -8.37
N GLU A 39 -7.13 17.17 -8.67
CA GLU A 39 -5.76 16.67 -8.79
C GLU A 39 -5.21 16.23 -7.43
N VAL A 40 -5.53 16.95 -6.35
CA VAL A 40 -5.12 16.56 -4.99
C VAL A 40 -5.73 15.21 -4.58
N ASP A 41 -6.97 14.94 -4.98
CA ASP A 41 -7.62 13.65 -4.71
C ASP A 41 -7.00 12.53 -5.57
N HIS A 42 -6.71 12.79 -6.84
CA HIS A 42 -5.98 11.86 -7.70
C HIS A 42 -4.59 11.50 -7.14
N LEU A 43 -3.79 12.50 -6.76
CA LEU A 43 -2.49 12.32 -6.12
C LEU A 43 -2.60 11.56 -4.79
N TYR A 44 -3.71 11.71 -4.06
CA TYR A 44 -3.95 10.99 -2.81
C TYR A 44 -4.15 9.49 -3.06
N GLU A 45 -4.95 9.12 -4.06
CA GLU A 45 -5.13 7.72 -4.47
C GLU A 45 -3.82 7.09 -4.95
N GLN A 46 -3.04 7.81 -5.75
CA GLN A 46 -1.70 7.37 -6.15
C GLN A 46 -0.77 7.15 -4.95
N GLY A 47 -0.85 8.01 -3.94
CA GLY A 47 -0.10 7.83 -2.70
C GLY A 47 -0.48 6.54 -1.96
N LYS A 48 -1.76 6.18 -1.95
CA LYS A 48 -2.21 4.92 -1.33
C LYS A 48 -1.69 3.72 -2.11
N GLN A 49 -1.81 3.74 -3.44
CA GLN A 49 -1.23 2.70 -4.31
C GLN A 49 0.28 2.58 -4.13
N TRP A 50 0.99 3.70 -4.02
CA TRP A 50 2.42 3.72 -3.75
C TRP A 50 2.76 3.03 -2.43
N ILE A 51 1.99 3.27 -1.36
CA ILE A 51 2.19 2.57 -0.08
C ILE A 51 2.01 1.06 -0.26
N LYS A 52 0.93 0.61 -0.92
CA LYS A 52 0.67 -0.81 -1.17
C LYS A 52 1.87 -1.48 -1.84
N ASN A 53 2.32 -0.89 -2.96
CA ASN A 53 3.46 -1.37 -3.73
C ASN A 53 4.76 -1.34 -2.92
N TYR A 54 4.98 -0.29 -2.11
CA TYR A 54 6.20 -0.11 -1.32
C TYR A 54 6.29 -1.10 -0.15
N THR A 55 5.17 -1.41 0.50
CA THR A 55 5.15 -2.36 1.61
C THR A 55 5.26 -3.81 1.17
N GLY A 56 5.07 -4.11 -0.12
CA GLY A 56 5.01 -5.48 -0.64
C GLY A 56 3.89 -6.32 -0.04
N ALA A 57 3.00 -5.71 0.74
CA ALA A 57 1.90 -6.39 1.39
C ALA A 57 0.82 -6.64 0.34
N GLN A 58 0.66 -7.91 -0.03
CA GLN A 58 -0.56 -8.39 -0.64
C GLN A 58 -1.66 -8.16 0.42
N GLU A 59 -2.53 -7.18 0.19
CA GLU A 59 -3.72 -7.03 1.03
C GLU A 59 -4.52 -8.33 0.86
N LEU A 60 -4.57 -9.16 1.90
CA LEU A 60 -5.56 -10.23 1.98
C LEU A 60 -6.90 -9.51 2.15
N ASP A 61 -7.72 -9.58 1.10
CA ASP A 61 -8.99 -8.88 1.06
C ASP A 61 -9.94 -9.37 2.18
N PHE A 62 -9.94 -10.62 2.63
CA PHE A 62 -10.87 -11.17 3.66
C PHE A 62 -12.39 -10.97 3.41
N ASN A 63 -12.84 -10.11 2.50
CA ASN A 63 -14.26 -10.00 2.18
C ASN A 63 -14.73 -11.19 1.33
N ASP A 64 -13.82 -11.79 0.55
CA ASP A 64 -14.08 -13.02 -0.20
C ASP A 64 -13.36 -14.22 0.40
N TYR A 65 -13.96 -14.77 1.47
CA TYR A 65 -13.46 -15.96 2.15
C TYR A 65 -13.19 -17.13 1.20
N ARG A 66 -13.96 -17.28 0.11
CA ARG A 66 -13.82 -18.42 -0.82
C ARG A 66 -12.51 -18.34 -1.58
N GLN A 67 -12.22 -17.19 -2.20
CA GLN A 67 -10.96 -17.01 -2.94
C GLN A 67 -9.74 -17.14 -2.04
N HIS A 68 -9.84 -16.69 -0.78
CA HIS A 68 -8.73 -16.85 0.16
C HIS A 68 -8.53 -18.30 0.63
N THR A 69 -9.58 -19.08 0.85
CA THR A 69 -9.42 -20.52 1.10
C THR A 69 -8.73 -21.23 -0.05
N GLU A 70 -9.05 -20.86 -1.29
CA GLU A 70 -8.49 -21.50 -2.48
C GLU A 70 -6.99 -21.19 -2.62
N LEU A 71 -6.58 -19.94 -2.39
CA LEU A 71 -5.17 -19.54 -2.36
C LEU A 71 -4.36 -20.28 -1.27
N VAL A 72 -4.94 -20.45 -0.08
CA VAL A 72 -4.27 -21.18 1.02
C VAL A 72 -4.13 -22.66 0.68
N LEU A 73 -5.17 -23.29 0.12
CA LEU A 73 -5.12 -24.69 -0.29
C LEU A 73 -4.08 -24.93 -1.38
N GLN A 74 -3.98 -24.02 -2.36
CA GLN A 74 -2.97 -24.08 -3.41
C GLN A 74 -1.54 -24.05 -2.86
N GLY A 75 -1.27 -23.14 -1.92
CA GLY A 75 0.05 -23.06 -1.27
C GLY A 75 0.42 -24.32 -0.49
N LEU A 76 -0.56 -24.97 0.16
CA LEU A 76 -0.34 -26.26 0.85
C LEU A 76 -0.05 -27.40 -0.13
N GLU A 77 -0.69 -27.42 -1.30
CA GLU A 77 -0.40 -28.40 -2.35
C GLU A 77 1.02 -28.23 -2.90
N GLU A 78 1.46 -27.01 -3.16
CA GLU A 78 2.81 -26.73 -3.64
C GLU A 78 3.89 -27.17 -2.65
N ILE A 79 3.70 -26.87 -1.36
CA ILE A 79 4.60 -27.33 -0.28
C ILE A 79 4.58 -28.86 -0.18
N SER A 80 3.41 -29.48 -0.27
CA SER A 80 3.24 -30.93 -0.25
C SER A 80 3.98 -31.61 -1.41
N VAL A 81 3.90 -31.05 -2.61
CA VAL A 81 4.61 -31.54 -3.80
C VAL A 81 6.12 -31.35 -3.63
N TYR A 82 6.55 -30.20 -3.13
CA TYR A 82 7.95 -29.92 -2.87
C TYR A 82 8.57 -30.90 -1.87
N ILE A 83 7.90 -31.15 -0.74
CA ILE A 83 8.35 -32.13 0.26
C ILE A 83 8.42 -33.54 -0.34
N ARG A 84 7.41 -33.94 -1.13
CA ARG A 84 7.39 -35.26 -1.79
C ARG A 84 8.49 -35.47 -2.84
N ASN A 85 9.00 -34.39 -3.43
CA ASN A 85 10.09 -34.47 -4.42
C ASN A 85 11.49 -34.33 -3.80
N CYS A 86 11.59 -33.99 -2.50
CA CYS A 86 12.85 -33.83 -1.78
C CYS A 86 13.26 -35.07 -0.94
N PHE A 87 12.37 -36.06 -0.79
CA PHE A 87 12.62 -37.32 -0.06
C PHE A 87 12.24 -38.51 -0.94
#